data_AF-A0A966B1L9-F1
#
_entry.id   AF-A0A966B1L9-F1
#
_cell.length_a   1.000
_cell.length_b   1.000
_cell.length_c   1.000
_cell.angle_alpha   90.00
_cell.angle_beta   90.00
_cell.angle_gamma   90.00
#
_symmetry.space_group_name_H-M   'P 1'
#
loop_
_entity.id
_entity.type
_entity.pdbx_description
1 polymer ?
#
loop_
_entity_poly.entity_id
_entity_poly.type
_entity_poly.pdbx_seq_one_letter_code
_entity_poly.pdbx_strand_id
1 'polypeptide(L)'
;MHVSLLTNFGVTLLVSLILAVTSNAERVTFSEIHYAPKDDKPEYIELFNNSGSAVDFACWKFSDGIDYKFPDFSASSPQQTFMCAFERVLVTNVDEATFRANYTVPGDVKIFGPYAGSLSNAGEALELRDKNGVMVCRVRYNDRGTWPVAADGA
;
A
#
# COMPACT_ATOMS: atom_id res chain seq x y z
N MET A 1 57.35 -2.14 53.98
CA MET A 1 56.54 -0.94 53.62
C MET A 1 57.05 -0.50 52.27
N HIS A 2 56.32 -0.30 51.18
CA HIS A 2 54.91 -0.07 50.85
C HIS A 2 54.85 -0.39 49.32
N VAL A 3 54.16 -1.44 48.84
CA VAL A 3 52.78 -1.50 48.31
C VAL A 3 52.55 -0.80 46.93
N SER A 4 52.10 -1.63 45.97
CA SER A 4 51.22 -1.40 44.77
C SER A 4 51.77 -0.72 43.50
N LEU A 5 51.62 -1.21 42.24
CA LEU A 5 50.60 -1.92 41.41
C LEU A 5 49.86 -0.99 40.41
N LEU A 6 49.69 -1.49 39.16
CA LEU A 6 48.68 -1.16 38.10
C LEU A 6 49.07 -0.06 37.07
N THR A 7 49.44 -0.42 35.83
CA THR A 7 48.62 -0.65 34.61
C THR A 7 47.79 0.54 34.12
N ASN A 8 47.98 0.96 32.85
CA ASN A 8 46.86 1.39 32.01
C ASN A 8 47.23 1.36 30.50
N PHE A 9 46.81 0.30 29.80
CA PHE A 9 46.67 0.30 28.34
C PHE A 9 45.27 0.87 28.04
N GLY A 10 45.21 2.14 27.61
CA GLY A 10 43.96 2.74 27.15
C GLY A 10 43.69 2.39 25.69
N VAL A 11 42.77 1.45 25.44
CA VAL A 11 42.16 1.27 24.12
C VAL A 11 40.85 2.04 24.12
N THR A 12 40.81 3.16 23.40
CA THR A 12 39.56 3.91 23.18
C THR A 12 38.84 3.29 21.98
N LEU A 13 37.75 2.56 22.24
CA LEU A 13 36.86 2.05 21.19
C LEU A 13 35.96 3.19 20.72
N LEU A 14 36.16 3.66 19.49
CA LEU A 14 35.28 4.61 18.85
C LEU A 14 34.11 3.82 18.23
N VAL A 15 32.93 3.86 18.85
CA VAL A 15 31.71 3.27 18.27
C VAL A 15 31.07 4.33 17.38
N SER A 16 31.34 4.26 16.07
CA SER A 16 30.60 5.07 15.09
C SER A 16 29.20 4.46 14.91
N LEU A 17 28.19 5.15 15.44
CA LEU A 17 26.80 4.88 15.13
C LEU A 17 26.51 5.43 13.72
N ILE A 18 26.52 4.55 12.72
CA ILE A 18 26.03 4.89 11.37
C ILE A 18 24.50 4.88 11.45
N LEU A 19 23.89 6.06 11.55
CA LEU A 19 22.48 6.25 11.24
C LEU A 19 22.30 6.12 9.73
N ALA A 20 22.09 4.88 9.26
CA ALA A 20 21.59 4.66 7.92
C ALA A 20 20.15 5.19 7.88
N VAL A 21 19.97 6.38 7.31
CA VAL A 21 18.64 6.85 6.92
C VAL A 21 18.22 5.98 5.74
N THR A 22 17.55 4.87 6.02
CA THR A 22 16.93 4.07 4.96
C THR A 22 15.77 4.89 4.42
N SER A 23 15.90 5.45 3.22
CA SER A 23 14.72 5.85 2.46
C SER A 23 13.98 4.56 2.13
N ASN A 24 12.90 4.26 2.85
CA ASN A 24 11.95 3.28 2.37
C ASN A 24 11.27 3.92 1.16
N ALA A 25 11.71 3.57 -0.05
CA ALA A 25 10.84 3.78 -1.20
C ALA A 25 9.52 3.06 -0.88
N GLU A 26 8.38 3.75 -1.04
CA GLU A 26 7.07 3.14 -0.84
C GLU A 26 6.97 1.93 -1.77
N ARG A 27 6.99 0.71 -1.22
CA ARG A 27 6.99 -0.52 -2.02
C ARG A 27 5.65 -0.76 -2.72
N VAL A 28 4.57 -0.25 -2.13
CA VAL A 28 3.23 -0.31 -2.68
C VAL A 28 2.68 1.12 -2.67
N THR A 29 2.18 1.56 -3.83
CA THR A 29 1.69 2.91 -4.06
C THR A 29 0.28 2.88 -4.64
N PHE A 30 -0.50 3.94 -4.39
CA PHE A 30 -1.72 4.20 -5.16
C PHE A 30 -1.34 4.62 -6.58
N SER A 31 -1.63 3.79 -7.59
CA SER A 31 -1.34 4.10 -9.00
C SER A 31 -2.54 4.69 -9.74
N GLU A 32 -3.76 4.38 -9.30
CA GLU A 32 -4.99 4.93 -9.87
C GLU A 32 -6.08 5.05 -8.80
N ILE A 33 -6.91 6.09 -8.92
CA ILE A 33 -8.07 6.33 -8.08
C ILE A 33 -9.20 6.80 -8.99
N HIS A 34 -10.20 5.94 -9.20
CA HIS A 34 -11.33 6.17 -10.10
C HIS A 34 -12.56 6.56 -9.27
N TYR A 35 -12.59 7.81 -8.80
CA TYR A 35 -13.50 8.27 -7.76
C TYR A 35 -14.84 8.85 -8.26
N ALA A 36 -14.94 9.24 -9.53
CA ALA A 36 -16.15 9.84 -10.10
C ALA A 36 -16.47 9.25 -11.50
N PRO A 37 -16.68 7.93 -11.61
CA PRO A 37 -17.03 7.31 -12.88
C PRO A 37 -18.34 7.86 -13.47
N LYS A 38 -18.41 7.94 -14.80
CA LYS A 38 -19.67 8.18 -15.51
C LYS A 38 -20.53 6.90 -15.56
N ASP A 39 -21.82 7.07 -15.87
CA ASP A 39 -22.77 5.98 -16.12
C ASP A 39 -22.94 4.98 -14.96
N ASP A 40 -22.82 5.46 -13.72
CA ASP A 40 -22.93 4.66 -12.48
C ASP A 40 -21.98 3.46 -12.43
N LYS A 41 -20.84 3.52 -13.14
CA LYS A 41 -19.83 2.45 -13.06
C LYS A 41 -19.23 2.37 -11.65
N PRO A 42 -18.71 1.21 -11.25
CA PRO A 42 -18.05 1.05 -9.95
C PRO A 42 -16.83 1.95 -9.76
N GLU A 43 -16.66 2.46 -8.55
CA GLU A 43 -15.45 3.16 -8.11
C GLU A 43 -14.36 2.14 -7.78
N TYR A 44 -13.09 2.49 -8.02
CA TYR A 44 -11.97 1.64 -7.62
C TYR A 44 -10.68 2.40 -7.30
N ILE A 45 -9.82 1.70 -6.59
CA ILE A 45 -8.45 2.11 -6.25
C ILE A 45 -7.52 1.02 -6.81
N GLU A 46 -6.48 1.43 -7.53
CA GLU A 46 -5.39 0.55 -7.95
C GLU A 46 -4.19 0.72 -7.01
N LEU A 47 -3.72 -0.42 -6.48
CA LEU A 47 -2.47 -0.51 -5.75
C LEU A 47 -1.42 -1.18 -6.64
N PHE A 48 -0.23 -0.58 -6.72
CA PHE A 48 0.88 -1.10 -7.50
C PHE A 48 2.08 -1.41 -6.61
N ASN A 49 2.58 -2.64 -6.66
CA ASN A 49 3.85 -3.00 -6.06
C ASN A 49 4.99 -2.56 -6.97
N ASN A 50 5.59 -1.40 -6.70
CA ASN A 50 6.67 -0.84 -7.53
C ASN A 50 8.05 -1.48 -7.27
N SER A 51 8.10 -2.55 -6.48
CA SER A 51 9.35 -3.23 -6.10
C SER A 51 9.57 -4.53 -6.89
N GLY A 52 10.84 -4.92 -7.03
CA GLY A 52 11.24 -6.19 -7.64
C GLY A 52 11.02 -7.42 -6.76
N SER A 53 10.22 -7.34 -5.70
CA SER A 53 10.00 -8.42 -4.74
C SER A 53 8.54 -8.51 -4.35
N ALA A 54 8.07 -9.72 -4.03
CA ALA A 54 6.71 -9.91 -3.54
C ALA A 54 6.48 -9.20 -2.20
N VAL A 55 5.25 -8.75 -1.98
CA VAL A 55 4.79 -8.06 -0.77
C VAL A 55 3.64 -8.85 -0.16
N ASP A 56 3.77 -9.22 1.12
CA ASP A 56 2.68 -9.75 1.95
C ASP A 56 1.75 -8.59 2.34
N PHE A 57 0.51 -8.64 1.85
CA PHE A 57 -0.52 -7.66 2.20
C PHE A 57 -1.66 -8.24 3.05
N ALA A 58 -1.48 -9.44 3.63
CA ALA A 58 -2.47 -10.00 4.56
C ALA A 58 -2.77 -9.01 5.69
N CYS A 59 -4.05 -8.88 6.00
CA CYS A 59 -4.56 -8.00 7.06
C CYS A 59 -4.18 -6.51 6.93
N TRP A 60 -3.66 -6.07 5.79
CA TRP A 60 -3.53 -4.64 5.51
C TRP A 60 -4.92 -3.99 5.49
N LYS A 61 -4.98 -2.69 5.79
CA LYS A 61 -6.26 -1.98 5.86
C LYS A 61 -6.13 -0.54 5.43
N PHE A 62 -7.21 -0.03 4.88
CA PHE A 62 -7.41 1.41 4.74
C PHE A 62 -7.68 2.01 6.13
N SER A 63 -7.01 3.11 6.44
CA SER A 63 -7.21 3.87 7.68
C SER A 63 -7.74 5.28 7.44
N ASP A 64 -7.95 5.67 6.18
CA ASP A 64 -8.55 6.93 5.76
C ASP A 64 -9.26 6.75 4.40
N GLY A 65 -10.31 7.55 4.15
CA GLY A 65 -11.16 7.54 2.95
C GLY A 65 -12.21 6.42 2.87
N ILE A 66 -11.79 5.17 2.74
CA ILE A 66 -12.71 4.00 2.64
C ILE A 66 -12.53 3.03 3.81
N ASP A 67 -13.53 2.18 4.07
CA ASP A 67 -13.43 1.06 5.02
C ASP A 67 -13.22 -0.27 4.29
N TYR A 68 -11.99 -0.75 4.32
CA TYR A 68 -11.61 -2.04 3.77
C TYR A 68 -10.42 -2.64 4.50
N LYS A 69 -10.48 -3.95 4.76
CA LYS A 69 -9.38 -4.76 5.27
C LYS A 69 -9.17 -5.96 4.37
N PHE A 70 -7.93 -6.15 3.91
CA PHE A 70 -7.55 -7.32 3.15
C PHE A 70 -7.68 -8.61 3.98
N PRO A 71 -8.03 -9.74 3.36
CA PRO A 71 -8.12 -11.02 4.03
C PRO A 71 -6.82 -11.41 4.75
N ASP A 72 -6.94 -12.29 5.76
CA ASP A 72 -5.78 -12.97 6.32
C ASP A 72 -5.24 -14.02 5.34
N PHE A 73 -4.03 -14.51 5.59
CA PHE A 73 -3.46 -15.61 4.81
C PHE A 73 -4.38 -16.84 4.84
N SER A 74 -4.69 -17.35 3.65
CA SER A 74 -5.38 -18.63 3.50
C SER A 74 -4.55 -19.61 2.69
N ALA A 75 -4.30 -20.79 3.26
CA ALA A 75 -3.63 -21.89 2.57
C ALA A 75 -4.45 -22.40 1.35
N SER A 76 -5.77 -22.18 1.33
CA SER A 76 -6.61 -22.54 0.17
C SER A 76 -6.47 -21.56 -1.00
N SER A 77 -5.94 -20.36 -0.75
CA SER A 77 -5.85 -19.28 -1.74
C SER A 77 -4.61 -18.41 -1.51
N PRO A 78 -3.40 -19.00 -1.45
CA PRO A 78 -2.19 -18.27 -1.08
C PRO A 78 -1.85 -17.13 -2.05
N GLN A 79 -2.32 -17.22 -3.29
CA GLN A 79 -2.13 -16.17 -4.31
C GLN A 79 -2.87 -14.87 -3.95
N GLN A 80 -3.92 -14.93 -3.12
CA GLN A 80 -4.71 -13.77 -2.70
C GLN A 80 -4.06 -12.96 -1.56
N THR A 81 -2.86 -13.33 -1.12
CA THR A 81 -2.17 -12.72 0.02
C THR A 81 -0.89 -11.98 -0.36
N PHE A 82 -0.31 -12.28 -1.52
CA PHE A 82 0.94 -11.70 -1.97
C PHE A 82 0.76 -10.91 -3.25
N MET A 83 1.25 -9.68 -3.29
CA MET A 83 1.44 -8.92 -4.52
C MET A 83 2.81 -9.29 -5.07
N CYS A 84 2.88 -9.91 -6.24
CA CYS A 84 4.11 -10.19 -6.97
C CYS A 84 4.84 -8.90 -7.33
N ALA A 85 6.11 -9.03 -7.73
CA ALA A 85 6.90 -7.91 -8.22
C ALA A 85 6.18 -7.22 -9.39
N PHE A 86 6.04 -5.90 -9.33
CA PHE A 86 5.37 -5.10 -10.37
C PHE A 86 3.91 -5.50 -10.65
N GLU A 87 3.23 -6.16 -9.69
CA GLU A 87 1.81 -6.50 -9.79
C GLU A 87 0.90 -5.32 -9.41
N ARG A 88 -0.28 -5.27 -10.03
CA ARG A 88 -1.39 -4.38 -9.69
C ARG A 88 -2.54 -5.18 -9.10
N VAL A 89 -3.19 -4.61 -8.08
CA VAL A 89 -4.44 -5.14 -7.53
C VAL A 89 -5.47 -4.03 -7.42
N LEU A 90 -6.73 -4.38 -7.59
CA LEU A 90 -7.86 -3.45 -7.57
C LEU A 90 -8.65 -3.62 -6.29
N VAL A 91 -9.12 -2.51 -5.71
CA VAL A 91 -10.02 -2.46 -4.56
C VAL A 91 -11.25 -1.64 -4.95
N THR A 92 -12.45 -2.24 -4.95
CA THR A 92 -13.67 -1.63 -5.52
C THR A 92 -14.86 -1.67 -4.55
N ASN A 93 -15.84 -0.80 -4.76
CA ASN A 93 -17.06 -0.67 -3.96
C ASN A 93 -18.11 -1.77 -4.27
N VAL A 94 -17.84 -2.66 -5.22
CA VAL A 94 -18.72 -3.78 -5.60
C VAL A 94 -17.99 -5.13 -5.49
N ASP A 95 -18.69 -6.24 -5.74
CA ASP A 95 -18.05 -7.56 -5.86
C ASP A 95 -17.31 -7.73 -7.20
N GLU A 96 -16.38 -8.68 -7.27
CA GLU A 96 -15.57 -8.95 -8.47
C GLU A 96 -16.40 -9.20 -9.73
N ALA A 97 -17.51 -9.94 -9.64
CA ALA A 97 -18.31 -10.29 -10.81
C ALA A 97 -19.00 -9.04 -11.38
N THR A 98 -19.55 -8.20 -10.50
CA THR A 98 -20.12 -6.90 -10.88
C THR A 98 -19.06 -5.97 -11.47
N PHE A 99 -17.85 -5.94 -10.91
CA PHE A 99 -16.75 -5.12 -11.43
C PHE A 99 -16.35 -5.54 -12.85
N ARG A 100 -16.13 -6.84 -13.08
CA ARG A 100 -15.76 -7.38 -14.39
C ARG A 100 -16.87 -7.25 -15.44
N ALA A 101 -18.12 -7.09 -15.03
CA ALA A 101 -19.22 -6.77 -15.95
C ALA A 101 -19.16 -5.32 -16.46
N ASN A 102 -18.54 -4.40 -15.71
CA ASN A 102 -18.43 -2.98 -16.05
C ASN A 102 -17.08 -2.61 -16.68
N TYR A 103 -16.01 -3.34 -16.34
CA TYR A 103 -14.65 -3.08 -16.81
C TYR A 103 -14.01 -4.35 -17.41
N THR A 104 -13.37 -4.20 -18.56
CA THR A 104 -12.58 -5.28 -19.16
C THR A 104 -11.24 -5.38 -18.45
N VAL A 105 -11.12 -6.35 -17.54
CA VAL A 105 -9.91 -6.59 -16.76
C VAL A 105 -9.40 -8.00 -17.02
N PRO A 106 -8.08 -8.20 -17.23
CA PRO A 106 -7.48 -9.53 -17.35
C PRO A 106 -7.84 -10.45 -16.17
N GLY A 107 -8.04 -11.74 -16.44
CA GLY A 107 -8.54 -12.69 -15.44
C GLY A 107 -7.56 -12.99 -14.30
N ASP A 108 -6.30 -12.62 -14.46
CA ASP A 108 -5.23 -12.78 -13.47
C ASP A 108 -5.07 -11.57 -12.53
N VAL A 109 -5.68 -10.43 -12.85
CA VAL A 109 -5.72 -9.27 -11.94
C VAL A 109 -6.61 -9.58 -10.75
N LYS A 110 -6.05 -9.44 -9.54
CA LYS A 110 -6.78 -9.62 -8.29
C LYS A 110 -7.67 -8.41 -8.03
N ILE A 111 -8.94 -8.68 -7.77
CA ILE A 111 -9.95 -7.67 -7.46
C ILE A 111 -10.49 -7.95 -6.06
N PHE A 112 -10.48 -6.93 -5.23
CA PHE A 112 -10.88 -6.96 -3.85
C PHE A 112 -12.08 -6.02 -3.65
N GLY A 113 -13.00 -6.41 -2.78
CA GLY A 113 -14.21 -5.64 -2.52
C GLY A 113 -15.35 -6.54 -2.04
N PRO A 114 -16.54 -5.97 -1.79
CA PRO A 114 -16.77 -4.52 -1.76
C PRO A 114 -16.12 -3.87 -0.53
N TYR A 115 -15.54 -2.69 -0.69
CA TYR A 115 -15.28 -1.80 0.45
C TYR A 115 -16.56 -1.05 0.85
N ALA A 116 -16.59 -0.54 2.08
CA ALA A 116 -17.66 0.33 2.55
C ALA A 116 -17.25 1.82 2.47
N GLY A 117 -18.25 2.69 2.31
CA GLY A 117 -18.06 4.11 2.00
C GLY A 117 -18.08 4.39 0.50
N SER A 118 -17.63 5.57 0.10
CA SER A 118 -17.51 6.01 -1.29
C SER A 118 -16.32 6.94 -1.41
N LEU A 119 -15.69 6.98 -2.59
CA LEU A 119 -14.66 7.95 -2.86
C LEU A 119 -15.27 9.36 -3.02
N SER A 120 -14.61 10.37 -2.45
CA SER A 120 -15.07 11.76 -2.52
C SER A 120 -14.87 12.38 -3.90
N ASN A 121 -15.95 12.82 -4.54
CA ASN A 121 -15.93 13.59 -5.79
C ASN A 121 -15.16 14.92 -5.73
N ALA A 122 -14.93 15.47 -4.53
CA ALA A 122 -14.15 16.69 -4.33
C ALA A 122 -12.68 16.40 -3.98
N GLY A 123 -12.28 15.13 -3.95
CA GLY A 123 -11.00 14.68 -3.41
C GLY A 123 -11.03 14.40 -1.90
N GLU A 124 -10.10 13.56 -1.46
CA GLU A 124 -9.85 13.23 -0.05
C GLU A 124 -8.44 12.65 0.13
N ALA A 125 -8.13 12.20 1.34
CA ALA A 125 -6.93 11.42 1.60
C ALA A 125 -7.27 9.93 1.67
N LEU A 126 -6.42 9.11 1.04
CA LEU A 126 -6.40 7.67 1.22
C LEU A 126 -5.11 7.29 1.94
N GLU A 127 -5.22 6.41 2.92
CA GLU A 127 -4.09 5.90 3.68
C GLU A 127 -4.20 4.39 3.83
N LEU A 128 -3.15 3.69 3.44
CA LEU A 128 -3.02 2.25 3.58
C LEU A 128 -2.02 1.93 4.68
N ARG A 129 -2.39 1.00 5.57
CA ARG A 129 -1.53 0.53 6.67
C ARG A 129 -1.35 -0.98 6.61
N ASP A 130 -0.18 -1.43 7.03
CA ASP A 130 0.12 -2.84 7.17
C ASP A 130 -0.59 -3.47 8.37
N LYS A 131 -0.44 -4.79 8.54
CA LYS A 131 -1.03 -5.55 9.66
C LYS A 131 -0.56 -5.10 11.06
N ASN A 132 0.56 -4.38 11.14
CA ASN A 132 1.10 -3.83 12.38
C ASN A 132 0.69 -2.36 12.60
N GLY A 133 -0.08 -1.78 11.67
CA GLY A 133 -0.49 -0.39 11.72
C GLY A 133 0.56 0.61 11.20
N VAL A 134 1.65 0.14 10.59
CA VAL A 134 2.63 1.00 9.93
C VAL A 134 2.05 1.52 8.62
N MET A 135 2.19 2.83 8.37
CA MET A 135 1.75 3.43 7.12
C MET A 135 2.58 2.88 5.96
N VAL A 136 1.91 2.31 4.95
CA VAL A 136 2.52 1.80 3.72
C VAL A 136 2.67 2.92 2.72
N CYS A 137 1.56 3.60 2.42
CA CYS A 137 1.50 4.76 1.54
C CYS A 137 0.28 5.61 1.88
N ARG A 138 0.37 6.89 1.52
CA ARG A 138 -0.72 7.85 1.69
C ARG A 138 -0.75 8.76 0.48
N VAL A 139 -1.94 9.06 0.00
CA VAL A 139 -2.13 10.02 -1.07
C VAL A 139 -3.31 10.93 -0.77
N ARG A 140 -3.19 12.19 -1.18
CA ARG A 140 -4.32 13.11 -1.22
C ARG A 140 -4.61 13.42 -2.68
N TYR A 141 -5.75 12.97 -3.18
CA TYR A 141 -6.20 13.27 -4.53
C TYR A 141 -7.18 14.45 -4.50
N ASN A 142 -7.33 15.12 -5.64
CA ASN A 142 -8.23 16.26 -5.79
C ASN A 142 -8.88 16.28 -7.17
N ASP A 143 -9.98 17.00 -7.28
CA ASP A 143 -10.73 17.25 -8.52
C ASP A 143 -10.13 18.37 -9.38
N ARG A 144 -9.02 18.98 -8.93
CA ARG A 144 -8.38 20.17 -9.52
C ARG A 144 -6.86 20.05 -9.47
N GLY A 145 -6.20 19.50 -10.51
CA GLY A 145 -4.73 19.45 -10.56
C GLY A 145 -4.09 18.54 -11.60
N THR A 146 -2.74 18.44 -11.53
CA THR A 146 -1.80 17.71 -12.40
C THR A 146 -1.80 16.18 -12.23
N TRP A 147 -2.89 15.60 -11.74
CA TRP A 147 -3.05 14.15 -11.79
C TRP A 147 -3.07 13.71 -13.26
N PRO A 148 -2.31 12.68 -13.66
CA PRO A 148 -2.31 12.24 -15.04
C PRO A 148 -3.74 11.90 -15.47
N VAL A 149 -4.16 12.49 -16.58
CA VAL A 149 -5.49 12.38 -17.23
C VAL A 149 -6.00 10.94 -17.43
N ALA A 150 -5.16 9.92 -17.24
CA ALA A 150 -5.56 8.52 -17.23
C ALA A 150 -6.54 8.17 -16.07
N ALA A 151 -6.57 8.95 -14.99
CA ALA A 151 -7.54 8.77 -13.89
C ALA A 151 -8.93 9.38 -14.15
N ASP A 152 -9.15 10.05 -15.29
CA ASP A 152 -10.46 10.59 -15.72
C ASP A 152 -11.16 9.68 -16.75
N GLY A 153 -10.87 8.37 -16.71
CA GLY A 153 -11.65 7.33 -17.40
C GLY A 153 -11.86 7.57 -18.90
N ALA A 154 -10.77 7.61 -19.66
CA ALA A 154 -10.83 7.49 -21.13
C ALA A 154 -11.24 6.08 -21.58
#